data_AF-A0A2S9IDP4-F1
#
_entry.id   AF-A0A2S9IDP4-F1
#
_cell.length_a   1.000
_cell.length_b   1.000
_cell.length_c   1.000
_cell.angle_alpha   90.00
_cell.angle_beta   90.00
_cell.angle_gamma   90.00
#
_symmetry.space_group_name_H-M   'P 1'
#
loop_
_entity.id
_entity.type
_entity.pdbx_description
1 polymer ?
#
loop_
_entity_poly.entity_id
_entity_poly.type
_entity_poly.pdbx_seq_one_letter_code
_entity_poly.pdbx_strand_id
1 'polypeptide(L)'
;MIFDRDNPVSVYDDGVVGSPNSPVAHPDGLKCYGRVPEMNSHGDIISAGDIFLRAGRHTGPNRGFGVRHIWAEHKTELVKLGYVTVGDVARFVRDVIRPGSPIYCEFNHPGGKHRPTVLKSSLGIAILEPREASETDSGWIYVVVTAYTSRKAHGVLIGRLE
;
A
#
# COMPACT_ATOMS: atom_id res chain seq x y z
N MET A 1 42.06 22.86 7.67
CA MET A 1 40.59 22.99 7.59
C MET A 1 40.10 21.92 6.64
N ILE A 2 39.58 20.82 7.19
CA ILE A 2 39.02 19.71 6.42
C ILE A 2 37.56 20.08 6.15
N PHE A 3 37.16 20.11 4.87
CA PHE A 3 35.76 20.25 4.48
C PHE A 3 35.09 18.91 4.75
N ASP A 4 34.24 18.87 5.77
CA ASP A 4 33.35 17.74 5.99
C ASP A 4 32.23 17.80 4.95
N ARG A 5 32.30 16.88 3.98
CA ARG A 5 31.30 16.67 2.94
C ARG A 5 30.45 15.49 3.38
N ASP A 6 29.55 15.68 4.33
CA ASP A 6 28.59 14.64 4.66
C ASP A 6 27.15 15.16 4.69
N ASN A 7 26.38 14.52 3.81
CA ASN A 7 24.95 14.28 3.86
C ASN A 7 24.01 15.42 3.41
N PRO A 8 23.68 15.50 2.10
CA PRO A 8 22.43 16.12 1.72
C PRO A 8 21.32 15.17 2.17
N VAL A 9 20.73 15.43 3.34
CA VAL A 9 19.34 15.01 3.57
C VAL A 9 18.53 15.60 2.42
N SER A 10 18.25 14.78 1.41
CA SER A 10 17.37 15.18 0.33
C SER A 10 16.01 15.40 0.96
N VAL A 11 15.70 16.67 1.22
CA VAL A 11 14.37 17.11 1.61
C VAL A 11 13.49 16.84 0.40
N TYR A 12 12.91 15.64 0.32
CA TYR A 12 11.74 15.44 -0.53
C TYR A 12 10.64 16.24 0.17
N ASP A 13 10.31 17.39 -0.41
CA ASP A 13 9.42 18.43 0.11
C ASP A 13 7.94 18.00 0.11
N ASP A 14 7.68 16.82 0.67
CA ASP A 14 6.38 16.18 0.79
C ASP A 14 6.01 15.97 2.26
N GLY A 15 6.78 16.47 3.24
CA GLY A 15 6.49 16.34 4.68
C GLY A 15 6.53 14.91 5.28
N VAL A 16 6.89 13.88 4.50
CA VAL A 16 7.02 12.48 4.97
C VAL A 16 8.45 12.20 5.41
N VAL A 17 8.65 11.84 6.67
CA VAL A 17 9.96 11.53 7.26
C VAL A 17 10.38 10.08 7.00
N GLY A 18 11.68 9.83 6.80
CA GLY A 18 12.27 8.48 6.75
C GLY A 18 12.61 7.97 5.34
N SER A 19 13.36 6.86 5.31
CA SER A 19 13.73 6.16 4.06
C SER A 19 12.48 5.58 3.36
N PRO A 20 12.53 5.27 2.05
CA PRO A 20 11.37 4.74 1.34
C PRO A 20 10.72 3.50 1.97
N ASN A 21 11.50 2.66 2.66
CA ASN A 21 10.99 1.45 3.31
C ASN A 21 10.55 1.67 4.76
N SER A 22 10.69 2.89 5.29
CA SER A 22 10.27 3.20 6.66
C SER A 22 8.77 2.94 6.83
N PRO A 23 8.35 2.26 7.90
CA PRO A 23 6.93 1.99 8.14
C PRO A 23 6.21 3.30 8.46
N VAL A 24 4.95 3.40 8.03
CA VAL A 24 4.04 4.48 8.40
C VAL A 24 3.04 3.90 9.38
N ALA A 25 3.01 4.47 10.58
CA ALA A 25 2.11 4.02 11.64
C ALA A 25 0.65 4.12 11.21
N HIS A 26 -0.18 3.20 11.70
CA HIS A 26 -1.62 3.30 11.53
C HIS A 26 -2.14 4.53 12.29
N PRO A 27 -3.05 5.35 11.71
CA PRO A 27 -3.52 6.58 12.35
C PRO A 27 -4.28 6.31 13.67
N ASP A 28 -4.91 5.15 13.79
CA ASP A 28 -5.63 4.74 15.02
C ASP A 28 -4.72 3.98 16.03
N GLY A 29 -3.40 3.95 15.81
CA GLY A 29 -2.45 3.27 16.72
C GLY A 29 -2.39 1.75 16.63
N LEU A 30 -3.03 1.16 15.60
CA LEU A 30 -2.99 -0.28 15.34
C LEU A 30 -1.62 -0.73 14.80
N LYS A 31 -1.31 -2.02 14.97
CA LYS A 31 -0.06 -2.61 14.48
C LYS A 31 0.05 -2.66 12.95
N CYS A 32 -1.09 -2.81 12.26
CA CYS A 32 -1.17 -2.93 10.81
C CYS A 32 -2.47 -2.27 10.29
N TYR A 33 -2.61 -2.18 8.97
CA TYR A 33 -3.78 -1.59 8.31
C TYR A 33 -4.92 -2.59 8.08
N GLY A 34 -4.68 -3.88 8.32
CA GLY A 34 -5.60 -4.98 8.09
C GLY A 34 -4.83 -6.26 7.85
N ARG A 35 -5.54 -7.38 7.68
CA ARG A 35 -4.95 -8.69 7.43
C ARG A 35 -5.62 -9.38 6.26
N VAL A 36 -4.80 -9.81 5.30
CA VAL A 36 -5.26 -10.70 4.23
C VAL A 36 -5.37 -12.11 4.82
N PRO A 37 -6.54 -12.78 4.74
CA PRO A 37 -6.66 -14.17 5.16
C PRO A 37 -5.95 -15.10 4.17
N GLU A 38 -5.67 -16.33 4.61
CA GLU A 38 -5.32 -17.38 3.67
C GLU A 38 -6.53 -17.70 2.79
N MET A 39 -6.33 -17.77 1.48
CA MET A 39 -7.40 -18.06 0.52
C MET A 39 -6.94 -19.04 -0.53
N ASN A 40 -7.87 -19.90 -0.95
CA ASN A 40 -7.68 -20.82 -2.06
C ASN A 40 -8.51 -20.33 -3.25
N SER A 41 -7.86 -20.04 -4.37
CA SER A 41 -8.56 -19.58 -5.57
C SER A 41 -7.84 -20.04 -6.82
N HIS A 42 -8.58 -20.63 -7.77
CA HIS A 42 -8.04 -21.11 -9.05
C HIS A 42 -6.83 -22.07 -8.93
N GLY A 43 -6.77 -22.84 -7.84
CA GLY A 43 -5.66 -23.78 -7.58
C GLY A 43 -4.41 -23.13 -6.99
N ASP A 44 -4.44 -21.82 -6.73
CA ASP A 44 -3.38 -21.10 -6.04
C ASP A 44 -3.76 -20.83 -4.57
N ILE A 45 -2.75 -20.88 -3.71
CA ILE A 45 -2.83 -20.46 -2.32
C ILE A 45 -2.35 -19.02 -2.23
N ILE A 46 -3.19 -18.15 -1.71
CA ILE A 46 -2.83 -16.78 -1.31
C ILE A 46 -2.55 -16.83 0.19
N SER A 47 -1.29 -16.62 0.57
CA SER A 47 -0.85 -16.68 1.97
C SER A 47 -1.49 -15.59 2.82
N ALA A 48 -1.82 -15.89 4.07
CA ALA A 48 -2.23 -14.87 5.03
C ALA A 48 -1.10 -13.87 5.29
N GLY A 49 -1.42 -12.63 5.64
CA GLY A 49 -0.40 -11.65 6.00
C GLY A 49 -0.95 -10.28 6.39
N ASP A 50 -0.22 -9.60 7.28
CA ASP A 50 -0.57 -8.26 7.73
C ASP A 50 -0.22 -7.21 6.67
N ILE A 51 -1.04 -6.16 6.60
CA ILE A 51 -0.90 -5.08 5.63
C ILE A 51 -0.19 -3.89 6.25
N PHE A 52 0.87 -3.42 5.59
CA PHE A 52 1.66 -2.27 6.02
C PHE A 52 1.72 -1.17 4.95
N LEU A 53 1.71 0.06 5.43
CA LEU A 53 2.01 1.25 4.63
C LEU A 53 3.46 1.66 4.87
N ARG A 54 4.13 2.11 3.80
CA ARG A 54 5.52 2.62 3.85
C ARG A 54 5.56 4.06 3.38
N ALA A 55 6.59 4.80 3.83
CA ALA A 55 6.84 6.17 3.41
C ALA A 55 6.93 6.28 1.88
N GLY A 56 7.57 5.28 1.26
CA GLY A 56 7.52 5.11 -0.18
C GLY A 56 8.41 6.08 -0.95
N ARG A 57 8.30 6.05 -2.27
CA ARG A 57 8.95 6.99 -3.19
C ARG A 57 8.15 7.09 -4.48
N HIS A 58 8.21 8.25 -5.12
CA HIS A 58 7.72 8.46 -6.47
C HIS A 58 8.93 8.68 -7.39
N THR A 59 8.99 7.96 -8.51
CA THR A 59 10.10 8.03 -9.48
C THR A 59 9.65 8.38 -10.89
N GLY A 60 8.37 8.72 -11.06
CA GLY A 60 7.76 9.08 -12.34
C GLY A 60 6.34 8.53 -12.48
N PRO A 61 5.62 8.86 -13.57
CA PRO A 61 4.22 8.51 -13.75
C PRO A 61 3.97 7.01 -13.60
N ASN A 62 3.03 6.62 -12.75
CA ASN A 62 2.70 5.22 -12.41
C ASN A 62 3.92 4.40 -11.90
N ARG A 63 4.96 5.08 -11.40
CA ARG A 63 6.19 4.45 -10.91
C ARG A 63 6.51 4.93 -9.51
N GLY A 64 6.29 4.06 -8.54
CA GLY A 64 6.55 4.35 -7.14
C GLY A 64 5.80 3.38 -6.24
N PHE A 65 5.85 3.65 -4.94
CA PHE A 65 5.01 2.98 -3.96
C PHE A 65 4.82 3.85 -2.71
N GLY A 66 3.84 3.51 -1.88
CA GLY A 66 3.65 4.07 -0.55
C GLY A 66 3.16 5.53 -0.54
N VAL A 67 3.29 6.20 0.61
CA VAL A 67 2.69 7.52 0.86
C VAL A 67 3.09 8.56 -0.19
N ARG A 68 4.40 8.70 -0.45
CA ARG A 68 4.90 9.69 -1.43
C ARG A 68 4.33 9.46 -2.82
N HIS A 69 4.21 8.20 -3.24
CA HIS A 69 3.63 7.86 -4.54
C HIS A 69 2.13 8.15 -4.61
N ILE A 70 1.38 7.74 -3.59
CA ILE A 70 -0.07 7.97 -3.51
C ILE A 70 -0.36 9.47 -3.57
N TRP A 71 0.36 10.28 -2.79
CA TRP A 71 0.18 11.72 -2.79
C TRP A 71 0.53 12.34 -4.14
N ALA A 72 1.69 11.98 -4.72
CA ALA A 72 2.13 12.55 -5.99
C ALA A 72 1.13 12.29 -7.14
N GLU A 73 0.58 11.08 -7.23
CA GLU A 73 -0.34 10.68 -8.31
C GLU A 73 -1.80 11.09 -8.04
N HIS A 74 -2.24 11.04 -6.77
CA HIS A 74 -3.66 11.06 -6.43
C HIS A 74 -4.08 12.24 -5.55
N LYS A 75 -3.18 13.18 -5.21
CA LYS A 75 -3.51 14.39 -4.41
C LYS A 75 -4.79 15.09 -4.84
N THR A 76 -4.97 15.32 -6.15
CA THR A 76 -6.12 16.09 -6.66
C THR A 76 -7.46 15.44 -6.32
N GLU A 77 -7.56 14.12 -6.34
CA GLU A 77 -8.80 13.41 -5.97
C GLU A 77 -8.94 13.25 -4.46
N LEU A 78 -7.85 13.04 -3.74
CA LEU A 78 -7.82 12.95 -2.28
C LEU A 78 -8.29 14.27 -1.63
N VAL A 79 -7.78 15.41 -2.12
CA VAL A 79 -8.16 16.75 -1.63
C VAL A 79 -9.66 17.00 -1.80
N LYS A 80 -10.26 16.55 -2.91
CA LYS A 80 -11.71 16.67 -3.14
C LYS A 80 -12.56 15.89 -2.13
N LEU A 81 -11.99 14.86 -1.51
CA LEU A 81 -12.63 14.06 -0.46
C LEU A 81 -12.25 14.52 0.97
N GLY A 82 -11.48 15.59 1.11
CA GLY A 82 -11.07 16.13 2.41
C GLY A 82 -9.76 15.55 2.98
N TYR A 83 -8.98 14.83 2.17
CA TYR A 83 -7.60 14.45 2.51
C TYR A 83 -6.65 15.51 1.94
N VAL A 84 -6.37 16.53 2.74
CA VAL A 84 -5.79 17.80 2.30
C VAL A 84 -4.28 17.88 2.48
N THR A 85 -3.70 17.01 3.31
CA THR A 85 -2.26 16.92 3.50
C THR A 85 -1.72 15.54 3.11
N VAL A 86 -0.41 15.48 2.87
CA VAL A 86 0.31 14.20 2.68
C VAL A 86 0.17 13.25 3.88
N GLY A 87 0.07 13.79 5.10
CA GLY A 87 -0.17 13.01 6.31
C GLY A 87 -1.55 12.33 6.32
N ASP A 88 -2.49 12.89 5.55
CA ASP A 88 -3.84 12.33 5.42
C ASP A 88 -3.88 11.06 4.55
N VAL A 89 -2.80 10.73 3.83
CA VAL A 89 -2.73 9.48 3.06
C VAL A 89 -2.88 8.25 3.96
N ALA A 90 -2.27 8.27 5.16
CA ALA A 90 -2.45 7.20 6.14
C ALA A 90 -3.94 7.03 6.53
N ARG A 91 -4.64 8.16 6.73
CA ARG A 91 -6.09 8.16 7.00
C ARG A 91 -6.88 7.59 5.82
N PHE A 92 -6.56 8.01 4.60
CA PHE A 92 -7.20 7.52 3.38
C PHE A 92 -7.01 6.00 3.20
N VAL A 93 -5.78 5.50 3.35
CA VAL A 93 -5.49 4.07 3.24
C VAL A 93 -6.25 3.28 4.30
N ARG A 94 -6.28 3.75 5.55
CA ARG A 94 -7.12 3.16 6.62
C ARG A 94 -8.60 3.14 6.25
N ASP A 95 -9.12 4.20 5.63
CA ASP A 95 -10.52 4.26 5.25
C ASP A 95 -10.86 3.34 4.07
N VAL A 96 -9.89 3.06 3.18
CA VAL A 96 -10.05 2.10 2.07
C VAL A 96 -9.94 0.65 2.55
N ILE A 97 -9.00 0.35 3.44
CA ILE A 97 -8.72 -0.99 3.96
C ILE A 97 -9.59 -1.22 5.19
N ARG A 98 -10.76 -1.83 4.98
CA ARG A 98 -11.75 -2.12 6.01
C ARG A 98 -12.03 -3.62 6.07
N PRO A 99 -12.33 -4.18 7.26
CA PRO A 99 -12.83 -5.54 7.38
C PRO A 99 -13.98 -5.82 6.41
N GLY A 100 -13.97 -6.98 5.77
CA GLY A 100 -14.96 -7.39 4.79
C GLY A 100 -14.80 -6.79 3.39
N SER A 101 -13.82 -5.89 3.16
CA SER A 101 -13.51 -5.37 1.82
C SER A 101 -13.18 -6.50 0.85
N PRO A 102 -13.85 -6.57 -0.32
CA PRO A 102 -13.53 -7.54 -1.36
C PRO A 102 -12.06 -7.50 -1.79
N ILE A 103 -11.48 -8.69 -1.91
CA ILE A 103 -10.12 -8.90 -2.40
C ILE A 103 -10.18 -9.45 -3.82
N TYR A 104 -9.57 -8.74 -4.76
CA TYR A 104 -9.38 -9.18 -6.13
C TYR A 104 -7.91 -9.49 -6.38
N CYS A 105 -7.64 -10.49 -7.21
CA CYS A 105 -6.28 -10.85 -7.60
C CYS A 105 -6.17 -10.87 -9.13
N GLU A 106 -5.10 -10.25 -9.63
CA GLU A 106 -4.73 -10.34 -11.04
C GLU A 106 -3.79 -11.54 -11.22
N PHE A 107 -4.33 -12.64 -11.74
CA PHE A 107 -3.61 -13.89 -11.95
C PHE A 107 -2.66 -13.86 -13.17
N ASN A 108 -2.76 -12.83 -14.03
CA ASN A 108 -2.02 -12.73 -15.29
C ASN A 108 -0.86 -11.73 -15.20
N HIS A 109 0.25 -12.12 -14.57
CA HIS A 109 1.55 -11.50 -14.87
C HIS A 109 2.48 -12.53 -15.53
N PRO A 110 3.08 -12.26 -16.71
CA PRO A 110 3.86 -13.24 -17.50
C PRO A 110 5.04 -13.91 -16.79
N GLY A 111 5.48 -13.37 -15.64
CA GLY A 111 6.54 -13.93 -14.80
C GLY A 111 6.06 -14.74 -13.59
N GLY A 112 4.76 -14.99 -13.43
CA GLY A 112 4.18 -15.88 -12.40
C GLY A 112 4.30 -15.43 -10.93
N LYS A 113 5.07 -14.38 -10.63
CA LYS A 113 5.46 -13.98 -9.25
C LYS A 113 5.06 -12.56 -8.82
N HIS A 114 4.34 -11.80 -9.66
CA HIS A 114 3.92 -10.43 -9.35
C HIS A 114 2.39 -10.33 -9.37
N ARG A 115 1.74 -10.85 -8.33
CA ARG A 115 0.29 -10.78 -8.18
C ARG A 115 -0.09 -9.58 -7.31
N PRO A 116 -0.51 -8.45 -7.86
CA PRO A 116 -1.09 -7.39 -7.06
C PRO A 116 -2.41 -7.89 -6.46
N THR A 117 -2.57 -7.66 -5.16
CA THR A 117 -3.84 -7.90 -4.45
C THR A 117 -4.58 -6.57 -4.36
N VAL A 118 -5.75 -6.51 -4.95
CA VAL A 118 -6.58 -5.31 -5.06
C VAL A 118 -7.67 -5.39 -4.00
N LEU A 119 -7.60 -4.52 -3.00
CA LEU A 119 -8.67 -4.30 -2.04
C LEU A 119 -9.60 -3.23 -2.56
N LYS A 120 -10.90 -3.54 -2.60
CA LYS A 120 -11.94 -2.60 -3.02
C LYS A 120 -12.86 -2.26 -1.86
N SER A 121 -13.12 -0.98 -1.65
CA SER A 121 -14.18 -0.49 -0.78
C SER A 121 -15.12 0.47 -1.53
N SER A 122 -16.10 1.03 -0.83
CA SER A 122 -16.93 2.12 -1.37
C SER A 122 -16.14 3.41 -1.58
N LEU A 123 -15.03 3.60 -0.84
CA LEU A 123 -14.21 4.79 -0.91
C LEU A 123 -13.21 4.75 -2.08
N GLY A 124 -12.63 3.59 -2.35
CA GLY A 124 -11.62 3.46 -3.39
C GLY A 124 -10.99 2.08 -3.45
N ILE A 125 -9.79 2.04 -4.03
CA ILE A 125 -8.98 0.84 -4.22
C ILE A 125 -7.63 1.02 -3.53
N ALA A 126 -7.13 -0.03 -2.90
CA ALA A 126 -5.73 -0.16 -2.51
C ALA A 126 -5.11 -1.35 -3.25
N ILE A 127 -3.94 -1.13 -3.85
CA ILE A 127 -3.14 -2.17 -4.50
C ILE A 127 -2.03 -2.59 -3.54
N LEU A 128 -1.99 -3.88 -3.24
CA LEU A 128 -1.02 -4.50 -2.35
C LEU A 128 -0.05 -5.37 -3.14
N GLU A 129 1.19 -5.41 -2.69
CA GLU A 129 2.22 -6.34 -3.16
C GLU A 129 2.58 -7.30 -2.02
N PRO A 130 2.45 -8.63 -2.23
CA PRO A 130 2.90 -9.61 -1.27
C PRO A 130 4.43 -9.62 -1.20
N ARG A 131 4.98 -9.78 0.01
CA ARG A 131 6.42 -9.90 0.26
C ARG A 131 6.68 -11.01 1.27
N GLU A 132 7.71 -11.80 1.00
CA GLU A 132 8.23 -12.76 1.95
C GLU A 132 8.75 -12.04 3.20
N ALA A 133 8.39 -12.58 4.36
CA ALA A 133 8.77 -12.10 5.68
C ALA A 133 8.80 -13.32 6.61
N SER A 134 9.90 -14.07 6.56
CA SER A 134 10.07 -15.34 7.27
C SER A 134 10.01 -15.21 8.80
N GLU A 135 10.13 -13.99 9.31
CA GLU A 135 9.95 -13.64 10.72
C GLU A 135 8.49 -13.62 11.18
N THR A 136 7.52 -13.69 10.27
CA THR A 136 6.08 -13.73 10.58
C THR A 136 5.55 -15.16 10.56
N ASP A 137 4.49 -15.45 11.33
CA ASP A 137 3.90 -16.79 11.41
C ASP A 137 3.43 -17.34 10.05
N SER A 138 2.97 -16.48 9.15
CA SER A 138 2.56 -16.88 7.80
C SER A 138 3.72 -16.92 6.81
N GLY A 139 4.87 -16.30 7.13
CA GLY A 139 5.98 -16.08 6.20
C GLY A 139 5.75 -14.95 5.20
N TRP A 140 4.66 -14.18 5.33
CA TRP A 140 4.23 -13.18 4.35
C TRP A 140 3.66 -11.91 4.98
N ILE A 141 3.97 -10.78 4.35
CA ILE A 141 3.31 -9.49 4.57
C ILE A 141 2.80 -8.89 3.26
N TYR A 142 1.93 -7.91 3.35
CA TYR A 142 1.44 -7.15 2.22
C TYR A 142 1.81 -5.68 2.36
N VAL A 143 2.35 -5.07 1.31
CA VAL A 143 2.71 -3.64 1.31
C VAL A 143 1.80 -2.89 0.36
N VAL A 144 1.23 -1.78 0.85
CA VAL A 144 0.44 -0.87 0.01
C VAL A 144 1.36 -0.20 -1.02
N VAL A 145 1.14 -0.51 -2.29
CA VAL A 145 1.84 0.09 -3.42
C VAL A 145 1.21 1.43 -3.77
N THR A 146 -0.09 1.43 -4.03
CA THR A 146 -0.86 2.65 -4.30
C THR A 146 -2.29 2.52 -3.75
N ALA A 147 -2.99 3.65 -3.63
CA ALA A 147 -4.40 3.72 -3.31
C ALA A 147 -5.00 4.95 -3.97
N TYR A 148 -6.22 4.82 -4.50
CA TYR A 148 -6.89 5.86 -5.29
C TYR A 148 -8.41 5.70 -5.26
N THR A 149 -9.15 6.72 -5.68
CA THR A 149 -10.61 6.82 -5.45
C THR A 149 -11.47 6.03 -6.44
N SER A 150 -10.86 5.40 -7.45
CA SER A 150 -11.58 4.53 -8.38
C SER A 150 -12.22 3.35 -7.66
N ARG A 151 -13.38 2.92 -8.17
CA ARG A 151 -14.13 1.76 -7.65
C ARG A 151 -14.11 0.56 -8.60
N LYS A 152 -13.44 0.69 -9.74
CA LYS A 152 -13.35 -0.39 -10.74
C LYS A 152 -12.13 -1.24 -10.44
N ALA A 153 -12.34 -2.31 -9.69
CA ALA A 153 -11.32 -3.34 -9.49
C ALA A 153 -11.17 -4.17 -10.77
N HIS A 154 -9.94 -4.56 -11.06
CA HIS A 154 -9.59 -5.52 -12.09
C HIS A 154 -9.18 -6.84 -11.41
N GLY A 155 -9.33 -7.96 -12.12
CA GLY A 155 -9.01 -9.28 -11.60
C GLY A 155 -10.22 -10.09 -11.12
N VAL A 156 -9.93 -11.24 -10.51
CA VAL A 156 -10.92 -12.21 -10.01
C VAL A 156 -11.15 -11.97 -8.52
N LEU A 157 -12.41 -11.98 -8.08
CA LEU A 157 -12.76 -11.94 -6.66
C LEU A 157 -12.32 -13.23 -5.98
N ILE A 158 -11.42 -13.14 -5.00
CA ILE A 158 -10.84 -14.32 -4.32
C ILE A 158 -11.26 -14.45 -2.86
N GLY A 159 -11.80 -13.37 -2.27
CA GLY A 159 -12.26 -13.40 -0.88
C GLY A 159 -12.51 -12.00 -0.32
N ARG A 160 -12.39 -11.87 1.00
CA ARG A 160 -12.65 -10.65 1.75
C ARG A 160 -11.61 -10.48 2.85
N LEU A 161 -11.29 -9.22 3.16
CA LEU A 161 -10.38 -8.88 4.26
C LEU A 161 -10.97 -9.28 5.62
N GLU A 162 -10.10 -9.72 6.54
CA GLU A 162 -10.46 -9.94 7.95
C GLU A 162 -10.61 -8.62 8.73
#